data_AF-A0A8T8WI92-F1
#
_entry.id   AF-A0A8T8WI92-F1
#
_cell.length_a   1.000
_cell.length_b   1.000
_cell.length_c   1.000
_cell.angle_alpha   90.00
_cell.angle_beta   90.00
_cell.angle_gamma   90.00
#
_symmetry.space_group_name_H-M   'P 1'
#
loop_
_entity.id
_entity.type
_entity.pdbx_description
1 polymer ?
#
loop_
_entity_poly.entity_id
_entity_poly.type
_entity_poly.pdbx_seq_one_letter_code
_entity_poly.pdbx_strand_id
1 'polypeptide(L)'
;MRGSTGCTRRGGRTTVPSGKGSVYIERAEPGLTEDTYRWEITAFEPPNRIVHYHEGGELEAELDVLTEAIDEETTRYTQVVRYRALPAFQPLGYVLERTVMKRRMQRDFDEMILPNFKRIGEERAR
;
A
#
# COMPACT_ATOMS: atom_id res chain seq x y z
N MET A 1 6.79 4.79 -25.91
CA MET A 1 6.84 3.38 -25.47
C MET A 1 7.88 3.27 -24.37
N ARG A 2 7.48 3.16 -23.10
CA ARG A 2 8.40 2.94 -21.97
C ARG A 2 7.97 1.68 -21.23
N GLY A 3 8.96 0.85 -20.94
CA GLY A 3 8.83 -0.56 -20.62
C GLY A 3 8.07 -0.86 -19.33
N SER A 4 7.23 -1.90 -19.42
CA SER A 4 6.64 -2.63 -18.30
C SER A 4 7.73 -3.49 -17.64
N THR A 5 8.19 -3.11 -16.44
CA THR A 5 8.89 -4.05 -15.56
C THR A 5 7.84 -4.89 -14.83
N GLY A 6 7.49 -6.02 -15.44
CA GLY A 6 6.69 -7.06 -14.80
C GLY A 6 7.48 -7.72 -13.67
N CYS A 7 6.88 -7.78 -12.48
CA CYS A 7 7.45 -8.49 -11.33
C CYS A 7 6.92 -9.93 -11.32
N THR A 8 7.61 -10.83 -12.03
CA THR A 8 7.32 -12.28 -12.00
C THR A 8 8.24 -12.98 -11.01
N ARG A 9 7.64 -13.69 -10.04
CA ARG A 9 8.31 -14.55 -9.06
C ARG A 9 9.20 -15.59 -9.76
N ARG A 10 10.52 -15.53 -9.55
CA ARG A 10 11.45 -16.67 -9.42
C ARG A 10 12.83 -16.17 -8.93
N GLY A 11 13.16 -16.44 -7.68
CA GLY A 11 14.55 -16.60 -7.21
C GLY A 11 15.50 -15.40 -7.27
N GLY A 12 15.03 -14.16 -7.43
CA GLY A 12 15.89 -12.97 -7.46
C GLY A 12 15.36 -11.89 -6.52
N ARG A 13 16.28 -11.18 -5.84
CA ARG A 13 16.01 -9.98 -5.02
C ARG A 13 14.84 -9.18 -5.61
N THR A 14 13.72 -9.09 -4.86
CA THR A 14 12.64 -8.16 -5.19
C THR A 14 13.27 -6.77 -5.27
N THR A 15 13.37 -6.20 -6.47
CA THR A 15 13.79 -4.81 -6.63
C THR A 15 12.74 -3.94 -5.99
N VAL A 16 12.99 -3.55 -4.74
CA VAL A 16 12.14 -2.59 -4.02
C VAL A 16 12.09 -1.32 -4.88
N PRO A 17 10.90 -0.83 -5.26
CA PRO A 17 10.78 0.38 -6.04
C PRO A 17 11.48 1.53 -5.29
N SER A 18 12.47 2.15 -5.93
CA SER A 18 13.52 2.93 -5.23
C SER A 18 13.42 4.44 -5.41
N GLY A 19 12.24 4.96 -5.76
CA GLY A 19 12.07 6.40 -5.91
C GLY A 19 10.70 6.83 -6.43
N LYS A 20 10.46 8.14 -6.38
CA LYS A 20 9.31 8.79 -6.99
C LYS A 20 9.20 8.45 -8.48
N GLY A 21 7.99 8.16 -8.95
CA GLY A 21 7.66 7.73 -10.30
C GLY A 21 7.87 6.23 -10.56
N SER A 22 8.36 5.47 -9.56
CA SER A 22 8.45 4.02 -9.70
C SER A 22 7.07 3.38 -9.66
N VAL A 23 6.90 2.33 -10.46
CA VAL A 23 5.63 1.60 -10.57
C VAL A 23 5.88 0.15 -10.19
N TYR A 24 4.98 -0.42 -9.40
CA TYR A 24 5.00 -1.84 -9.09
C TYR A 24 3.61 -2.44 -9.22
N ILE A 25 3.60 -3.76 -9.29
CA ILE A 25 2.39 -4.56 -9.38
C ILE A 25 2.28 -5.38 -8.10
N GLU A 26 1.17 -5.22 -7.42
CA GLU A 26 0.85 -5.95 -6.20
C GLU A 26 -0.37 -6.83 -6.45
N ARG A 27 -0.27 -8.10 -6.06
CA ARG A 27 -1.45 -8.96 -5.94
C ARG A 27 -1.92 -8.88 -4.51
N ALA A 28 -3.11 -8.33 -4.32
CA ALA A 28 -3.71 -8.16 -3.01
C ALA A 28 -5.24 -8.18 -3.15
N GLU A 29 -5.94 -8.08 -2.03
CA GLU A 29 -7.40 -8.01 -2.01
C GLU A 29 -7.94 -6.68 -1.42
N PRO A 30 -7.37 -5.49 -1.69
CA PRO A 30 -7.90 -4.25 -1.14
C PRO A 30 -9.28 -3.88 -1.71
N GLY A 31 -9.70 -4.45 -2.84
CA GLY A 31 -11.02 -4.27 -3.47
C GLY A 31 -12.07 -5.32 -3.07
N LEU A 32 -13.11 -5.46 -3.89
CA LEU A 32 -14.13 -6.50 -3.71
C LEU A 32 -13.61 -7.88 -4.12
N THR A 33 -12.67 -7.93 -5.07
CA THR A 33 -12.10 -9.14 -5.65
C THR A 33 -10.58 -9.20 -5.45
N GLU A 34 -10.01 -10.40 -5.53
CA GLU A 34 -8.56 -10.55 -5.69
C GLU A 34 -8.18 -10.01 -7.06
N ASP A 35 -7.33 -8.98 -7.09
CA ASP A 35 -6.90 -8.36 -8.34
C ASP A 35 -5.45 -7.91 -8.26
N THR A 36 -4.92 -7.52 -9.41
CA THR A 36 -3.58 -7.04 -9.61
C THR A 36 -3.58 -5.51 -9.64
N TYR A 37 -3.11 -4.90 -8.56
CA TYR A 37 -3.09 -3.46 -8.38
C TYR A 37 -1.76 -2.89 -8.89
N ARG A 38 -1.86 -1.98 -9.86
CA ARG A 38 -0.71 -1.18 -10.31
C ARG A 38 -0.59 0.04 -9.41
N TRP A 39 0.47 0.10 -8.62
CA TRP A 39 0.77 1.22 -7.74
C TRP A 39 1.92 2.06 -8.31
N GLU A 40 1.83 3.37 -8.15
CA GLU A 40 2.86 4.34 -8.47
C GLU A 40 3.32 5.07 -7.21
N ILE A 41 4.63 5.24 -7.02
CA ILE A 41 5.17 6.04 -5.91
C ILE A 41 5.12 7.52 -6.31
N THR A 42 4.24 8.30 -5.70
CA THR A 42 4.05 9.72 -5.99
C THR A 42 4.89 10.64 -5.11
N ALA A 43 5.31 10.17 -3.93
CA ALA A 43 6.28 10.84 -3.07
C ALA A 43 7.23 9.82 -2.41
N PHE A 44 8.51 10.19 -2.28
CA PHE A 44 9.55 9.31 -1.73
C PHE A 44 10.62 10.15 -1.00
N GLU A 45 10.50 10.22 0.32
CA GLU A 45 11.34 11.03 1.21
C GLU A 45 11.83 10.15 2.37
N PRO A 46 12.71 9.17 2.10
CA PRO A 46 13.15 8.24 3.13
C PRO A 46 14.02 8.93 4.20
N PRO A 47 13.97 8.48 5.46
CA PRO A 47 13.09 7.40 5.96
C PRO A 47 11.65 7.85 6.23
N ASN A 48 11.39 9.15 6.23
CA ASN A 48 10.22 9.75 6.87
C ASN A 48 8.89 9.49 6.15
N ARG A 49 8.87 9.44 4.81
CA ARG A 49 7.61 9.38 4.06
C ARG A 49 7.72 8.67 2.72
N ILE A 50 6.68 7.90 2.39
CA ILE A 50 6.44 7.36 1.05
C ILE A 50 4.95 7.36 0.74
N VAL A 51 4.57 7.79 -0.46
CA VAL A 51 3.18 7.81 -0.91
C VAL A 51 3.03 6.94 -2.15
N HIS A 52 2.04 6.05 -2.11
CA HIS A 52 1.66 5.15 -3.18
C HIS A 52 0.28 5.54 -3.70
N TYR A 53 0.12 5.59 -5.02
CA TYR A 53 -1.14 5.89 -5.67
C TYR A 53 -1.55 4.76 -6.60
N HIS A 54 -2.83 4.44 -6.60
CA HIS A 54 -3.47 3.50 -7.50
C HIS A 54 -4.76 4.11 -8.05
N GLU A 55 -4.96 3.96 -9.35
CA GLU A 55 -6.19 4.32 -10.04
C GLU A 55 -6.65 3.11 -10.87
N GLY A 56 -7.85 2.62 -10.59
CA GLY A 56 -8.48 1.50 -11.26
C GLY A 56 -9.99 1.65 -11.30
N GLY A 57 -10.66 0.84 -12.12
CA GLY A 57 -12.12 0.92 -12.29
C GLY A 57 -12.93 0.61 -11.03
N GLU A 58 -12.42 -0.29 -10.18
CA GLU A 58 -13.09 -0.68 -8.93
C GLU A 58 -12.60 0.09 -7.71
N LEU A 59 -11.38 0.62 -7.75
CA LEU A 59 -10.72 1.26 -6.61
C LEU A 59 -9.79 2.38 -7.07
N GLU A 60 -9.98 3.56 -6.51
CA GLU A 60 -8.97 4.61 -6.49
C GLU A 60 -8.41 4.68 -5.07
N ALA A 61 -7.09 4.66 -4.89
CA ALA A 61 -6.48 4.65 -3.56
C ALA A 61 -5.15 5.41 -3.52
N GLU A 62 -4.94 6.12 -2.42
CA GLU A 62 -3.68 6.74 -2.02
C GLU A 62 -3.30 6.20 -0.64
N LEU A 63 -2.07 5.68 -0.53
CA LEU A 63 -1.48 5.13 0.68
C LEU A 63 -0.29 6.02 1.07
N ASP A 64 -0.43 6.78 2.14
CA ASP A 64 0.62 7.61 2.74
C ASP A 64 1.20 6.87 3.95
N VAL A 65 2.49 6.55 3.88
CA VAL A 65 3.23 5.88 4.94
C VAL A 65 4.22 6.86 5.53
N LEU A 66 4.12 7.07 6.83
CA LEU A 66 4.95 7.98 7.61
C LEU A 66 5.72 7.21 8.68
N THR A 67 6.99 7.56 8.86
CA THR A 67 7.80 7.09 9.98
C THR A 67 8.42 8.27 10.72
N GLU A 68 8.31 8.23 12.04
CA GLU A 68 8.84 9.27 12.93
C GLU A 68 9.62 8.60 14.07
N ALA A 69 10.87 9.00 14.27
CA ALA A 69 11.61 8.60 15.47
C ALA A 69 11.01 9.33 16.68
N ILE A 70 10.63 8.56 17.70
CA ILE A 70 10.15 9.10 18.98
C ILE A 70 11.32 9.22 19.96
N ASP A 71 12.21 8.23 19.96
CA ASP A 71 13.47 8.18 20.71
C ASP A 71 14.45 7.23 19.98
N GLU A 72 15.57 6.89 20.61
CA GLU A 72 16.62 6.04 20.02
C GLU A 72 16.15 4.60 19.74
N GLU A 73 15.11 4.12 20.43
CA GLU A 73 14.62 2.74 20.33
C GLU A 73 13.21 2.64 19.73
N THR A 74 12.49 3.76 19.64
CA THR A 74 11.07 3.80 19.29
C THR A 74 10.82 4.55 17.99
N THR A 75 10.18 3.88 17.03
CA THR A 75 9.66 4.50 15.80
C THR A 75 8.15 4.43 15.78
N ARG A 76 7.49 5.58 15.53
CA ARG A 76 6.07 5.62 15.20
C ARG A 76 5.91 5.36 13.71
N TYR A 77 5.16 4.31 13.39
CA TYR A 77 4.71 4.00 12.04
C TYR A 77 3.24 4.42 11.89
N THR A 78 2.95 5.25 10.88
CA THR A 78 1.58 5.68 10.56
C THR A 78 1.27 5.33 9.11
N GLN A 79 0.14 4.67 8.89
CA GLN A 79 -0.39 4.39 7.56
C GLN A 79 -1.73 5.08 7.39
N VAL A 80 -1.84 5.93 6.37
CA VAL A 80 -3.10 6.62 6.02
C VAL A 80 -3.51 6.18 4.63
N VAL A 81 -4.63 5.47 4.53
CA VAL A 81 -5.22 5.06 3.27
C VAL A 81 -6.43 5.93 2.97
N ARG A 82 -6.39 6.66 1.86
CA ARG A 82 -7.52 7.38 1.27
C ARG A 82 -7.99 6.59 0.07
N TYR A 83 -9.27 6.28 -0.02
CA TYR A 83 -9.78 5.48 -1.13
C TYR A 83 -11.19 5.87 -1.55
N ARG A 84 -11.56 5.48 -2.77
CA ARG A 84 -12.91 5.53 -3.32
C ARG A 84 -13.24 4.19 -3.96
N ALA A 85 -14.36 3.59 -3.57
CA ALA A 85 -14.82 2.32 -4.12
C ALA A 85 -15.80 2.56 -5.25
N LEU A 86 -15.68 1.77 -6.32
CA LEU A 86 -16.58 1.81 -7.46
C LEU A 86 -16.88 3.26 -7.89
N PRO A 87 -15.86 4.05 -8.25
CA PRO A 87 -16.03 5.49 -8.56
C PRO A 87 -17.07 5.74 -9.65
N ALA A 88 -17.29 4.80 -10.56
CA ALA A 88 -18.33 4.86 -11.59
C ALA A 88 -19.78 4.65 -11.08
N PHE A 89 -19.96 4.10 -9.87
CA PHE A 89 -21.27 3.70 -9.30
C PHE A 89 -21.64 4.47 -8.02
N GLN A 90 -21.30 5.76 -7.94
CA GLN A 90 -21.80 6.65 -6.88
C GLN A 90 -23.31 6.82 -7.05
N PRO A 91 -24.18 6.61 -6.03
CA PRO A 91 -23.96 6.61 -4.57
C PRO A 91 -23.77 5.25 -3.88
N LEU A 92 -23.92 4.13 -4.60
CA LEU A 92 -23.78 2.78 -4.02
C LEU A 92 -22.33 2.51 -3.58
N GLY A 93 -21.35 2.99 -4.35
CA GLY A 93 -19.93 2.93 -4.00
C GLY A 93 -19.64 3.49 -2.62
N TYR A 94 -20.21 4.65 -2.27
CA TYR A 94 -20.03 5.28 -0.97
C TYR A 94 -20.52 4.45 0.23
N VAL A 95 -21.63 3.73 0.09
CA VAL A 95 -22.13 2.85 1.15
C VAL A 95 -21.18 1.67 1.35
N LEU A 96 -20.69 1.11 0.25
CA LEU A 96 -19.75 0.00 0.24
C LEU A 96 -18.38 0.39 0.82
N GLU A 97 -17.90 1.61 0.52
CA GLU A 97 -16.69 2.21 1.11
C GLU A 97 -16.75 2.18 2.64
N ARG A 98 -17.85 2.69 3.21
CA ARG A 98 -18.00 2.89 4.65
C ARG A 98 -18.23 1.61 5.44
N THR A 99 -18.83 0.60 4.83
CA THR A 99 -19.31 -0.59 5.54
C THR A 99 -18.40 -1.81 5.34
N VAL A 100 -18.05 -2.11 4.09
CA VAL A 100 -17.33 -3.34 3.73
C VAL A 100 -15.84 -3.06 3.60
N MET A 101 -15.45 -2.10 2.76
CA MET A 101 -14.04 -1.86 2.45
C MET A 101 -13.24 -1.38 3.65
N LYS A 102 -13.80 -0.45 4.44
CA LYS A 102 -13.15 0.03 5.66
C LYS A 102 -12.82 -1.12 6.62
N ARG A 103 -13.75 -2.04 6.83
CA ARG A 103 -13.57 -3.18 7.74
C ARG A 103 -12.55 -4.17 7.20
N ARG A 104 -12.58 -4.45 5.90
CA ARG A 104 -11.61 -5.33 5.23
C ARG A 104 -10.19 -4.77 5.32
N MET A 105 -10.00 -3.51 4.94
CA MET A 105 -8.69 -2.86 4.99
C MET A 105 -8.14 -2.77 6.42
N GLN A 106 -8.98 -2.46 7.41
CA GLN A 106 -8.56 -2.46 8.81
C GLN A 106 -8.10 -3.85 9.26
N ARG A 107 -8.86 -4.88 8.90
CA ARG A 107 -8.50 -6.26 9.21
C ARG A 107 -7.17 -6.67 8.57
N ASP A 108 -6.96 -6.36 7.30
CA ASP A 108 -5.70 -6.66 6.60
C ASP A 108 -4.51 -5.92 7.23
N PHE A 109 -4.72 -4.68 7.67
CA PHE A 109 -3.72 -3.91 8.39
C PHE A 109 -3.31 -4.60 9.71
N ASP A 110 -4.30 -4.97 10.51
CA ASP A 110 -4.10 -5.55 11.84
C ASP A 110 -3.53 -6.97 11.78
N GLU A 111 -4.00 -7.80 10.83
CA GLU A 111 -3.62 -9.21 10.72
C GLU A 111 -2.33 -9.43 9.93
N MET A 112 -2.03 -8.58 8.93
CA MET A 112 -0.89 -8.79 8.04
C MET A 112 0.16 -7.68 8.10
N ILE A 113 -0.23 -6.42 7.96
CA ILE A 113 0.73 -5.33 7.75
C ILE A 113 1.52 -5.05 9.02
N LEU A 114 0.82 -4.80 10.14
CA LEU A 114 1.46 -4.44 11.40
C LEU A 114 2.38 -5.55 11.95
N PRO A 115 1.97 -6.84 11.98
CA PRO A 115 2.85 -7.91 12.43
C PRO A 115 4.08 -8.12 11.52
N ASN A 116 3.91 -8.03 10.19
CA ASN A 116 5.03 -8.18 9.27
C ASN A 116 6.02 -7.03 9.36
N PHE A 117 5.53 -5.80 9.51
CA PHE A 117 6.40 -4.63 9.67
C PHE A 117 7.24 -4.74 10.94
N LYS A 118 6.60 -5.12 12.07
CA LYS A 118 7.30 -5.38 13.33
C LYS A 118 8.38 -6.44 13.16
N ARG A 119 8.03 -7.59 12.56
CA ARG A 119 8.98 -8.68 12.31
C ARG A 119 10.19 -8.25 11.46
N ILE A 120 9.95 -7.52 10.35
CA ILE A 120 11.04 -7.03 9.48
C ILE A 120 11.95 -6.04 10.21
N GLY A 121 11.38 -5.17 11.05
CA GLY A 121 12.16 -4.25 11.90
C GLY A 121 13.04 -5.00 12.89
N GLU A 122 12.48 -5.96 13.62
CA GLU A 122 13.19 -6.78 14.61
C GLU A 122 14.27 -7.67 14.00
N GLU A 123 14.02 -8.23 12.81
CA GLU A 123 15.02 -9.05 12.09
C GLU A 123 16.23 -8.24 11.62
N ARG A 124 16.03 -6.96 11.25
CA ARG A 124 17.12 -6.08 10.79
C ARG A 124 17.91 -5.43 11.91
N ALA A 125 17.36 -5.42 13.13
CA ALA A 125 18.05 -4.90 14.32
C ALA A 125 19.02 -5.92 14.95
N ARG A 126 19.00 -7.18 14.51
CA ARG A 126 19.93 -8.25 14.91
C ARG A 126 21.15 -8.30 13.99
#